data_AF-A0A085W5J9-F1
#
_entry.id   AF-A0A085W5J9-F1
#
_cell.length_a   1.000
_cell.length_b   1.000
_cell.length_c   1.000
_cell.angle_alpha   90.00
_cell.angle_beta   90.00
_cell.angle_gamma   90.00
#
_symmetry.space_group_name_H-M   'P 1'
#
loop_
_entity.id
_entity.type
_entity.pdbx_description
1 polymer ?
#
loop_
_entity_poly.entity_id
_entity_poly.type
_entity_poly.pdbx_seq_one_letter_code
_entity_poly.pdbx_strand_id
1 'polypeptide(L)'
;MNAFEALTQAEAFIALGRQAAHVNGQEAEEQLWLYLRALCHFIRVTGQVYRFEDALAAATPGEPLHLGAHLGLQEGSFAQRAAELLLRRVYTPAEPQQPIRLLITLLHFLSETGQLGDAEDFFLHHLEAPPMAIAQFRSLEEAEGWLKGVADPPSPAYILIGDEYYQFWYRREDQTRGLYRDYPIAAELEALTAGGIPPHTPSFATRPEAEDWLKNHPTQPYTFVSIAGEHYLAVNHQRLKRHSLHHVASALKLWEEHKRALERESGSAPGEPPFNPQ
;
A
#
# COMPACT_ATOMS: atom_id res chain seq x y z
N MET A 1 -2.51 15.17 17.16
CA MET A 1 -2.97 13.99 16.41
C MET A 1 -2.02 13.85 15.25
N ASN A 2 -1.28 12.76 15.19
CA ASN A 2 -0.37 12.50 14.07
C ASN A 2 -1.17 12.00 12.86
N ALA A 3 -0.58 12.02 11.66
CA ALA A 3 -1.29 11.60 10.46
C ALA A 3 -1.73 10.12 10.47
N PHE A 4 -1.02 9.26 11.19
CA PHE A 4 -1.38 7.84 11.35
C PHE A 4 -2.73 7.68 12.07
N GLU A 5 -2.87 8.28 13.25
CA GLU A 5 -4.13 8.28 14.03
C GLU A 5 -5.27 8.89 13.22
N ALA A 6 -4.99 9.99 12.50
CA ALA A 6 -5.98 10.70 11.72
C ALA A 6 -6.47 9.85 10.53
N LEU A 7 -5.58 9.14 9.84
CA LEU A 7 -5.93 8.18 8.78
C LEU A 7 -6.74 7.00 9.35
N THR A 8 -6.35 6.44 10.49
CA THR A 8 -7.10 5.34 11.14
C THR A 8 -8.52 5.79 11.54
N GLN A 9 -8.68 7.02 12.07
CA GLN A 9 -10.02 7.59 12.34
C GLN A 9 -10.84 7.82 11.07
N ALA A 10 -10.19 8.29 10.00
CA ALA A 10 -10.85 8.47 8.71
C ALA A 10 -11.32 7.13 8.11
N GLU A 11 -10.53 6.06 8.24
CA GLU A 11 -10.92 4.71 7.82
C GLU A 11 -12.13 4.18 8.60
N ALA A 12 -12.20 4.42 9.91
CA ALA A 12 -13.38 4.08 10.71
C ALA A 12 -14.62 4.85 10.25
N PHE A 13 -14.48 6.15 9.96
CA PHE A 13 -15.56 6.96 9.41
C PHE A 13 -16.02 6.45 8.02
N ILE A 14 -15.07 6.12 7.14
CA ILE A 14 -15.34 5.53 5.82
C ILE A 14 -16.12 4.21 5.97
N ALA A 15 -15.73 3.35 6.91
CA ALA A 15 -16.41 2.07 7.14
C ALA A 15 -17.88 2.27 7.54
N LEU A 16 -18.17 3.26 8.38
CA LEU A 16 -19.54 3.62 8.76
C LEU A 16 -20.33 4.17 7.56
N GLY A 17 -19.74 5.07 6.78
CA GLY A 17 -20.37 5.62 5.57
C GLY A 17 -20.69 4.53 4.55
N ARG A 18 -19.73 3.61 4.33
CA ARG A 18 -19.90 2.44 3.46
C ARG A 18 -21.03 1.54 3.93
N GLN A 19 -21.06 1.20 5.22
CA GLN A 19 -22.09 0.34 5.79
C GLN A 19 -23.48 0.96 5.64
N ALA A 20 -23.63 2.27 5.86
CA ALA A 20 -24.88 2.97 5.66
C ALA A 20 -25.33 2.95 4.19
N ALA A 21 -24.42 3.22 3.25
CA ALA A 21 -24.70 3.14 1.82
C ALA A 21 -25.14 1.73 1.41
N HIS A 22 -24.46 0.69 1.93
CA HIS A 22 -24.80 -0.71 1.68
C HIS A 22 -26.21 -1.06 2.16
N VAL A 23 -26.54 -0.72 3.41
CA VAL A 23 -27.88 -0.98 4.00
C VAL A 23 -28.99 -0.26 3.22
N ASN A 24 -28.70 0.91 2.66
CA ASN A 24 -29.64 1.70 1.87
C ASN A 24 -29.69 1.32 0.38
N GLY A 25 -28.91 0.31 -0.06
CA GLY A 25 -28.85 -0.10 -1.47
C GLY A 25 -28.20 0.94 -2.41
N GLN A 26 -27.36 1.81 -1.87
CA GLN A 26 -26.69 2.90 -2.60
C GLN A 26 -25.33 2.44 -3.13
N GLU A 27 -25.32 1.51 -4.08
CA GLU A 27 -24.08 0.91 -4.62
C GLU A 27 -23.07 1.95 -5.13
N ALA A 28 -23.56 2.99 -5.81
CA ALA A 28 -22.72 4.07 -6.32
C ALA A 28 -22.01 4.86 -5.21
N GLU A 29 -22.64 5.01 -4.04
CA GLU A 29 -22.03 5.65 -2.87
C GLU A 29 -21.09 4.68 -2.15
N GLU A 30 -21.45 3.39 -2.05
CA GLU A 30 -20.57 2.36 -1.48
C GLU A 30 -19.22 2.33 -2.20
N GLN A 31 -19.22 2.40 -3.53
CA GLN A 31 -18.01 2.47 -4.35
C GLN A 31 -17.14 3.70 -4.06
N LEU A 32 -17.75 4.86 -3.78
CA LEU A 32 -17.00 6.07 -3.42
C LEU A 32 -16.35 5.94 -2.03
N TRP A 33 -16.99 5.26 -1.09
CA TRP A 33 -16.37 4.95 0.20
C TRP A 33 -15.20 3.98 0.06
N LEU A 34 -15.33 2.95 -0.78
CA LEU A 34 -14.22 2.06 -1.10
C LEU A 34 -13.05 2.80 -1.77
N TYR A 35 -13.36 3.71 -2.68
CA TYR A 35 -12.36 4.59 -3.30
C TYR A 35 -11.61 5.43 -2.26
N LEU A 36 -12.33 6.13 -1.36
CA LEU A 36 -11.71 6.93 -0.30
C LEU A 36 -10.82 6.08 0.64
N ARG A 37 -11.23 4.85 0.95
CA ARG A 37 -10.40 3.90 1.70
C ARG A 37 -9.12 3.56 0.93
N ALA A 38 -9.22 3.32 -0.37
CA ALA A 38 -8.06 3.03 -1.21
C ALA A 38 -7.08 4.22 -1.27
N LEU A 39 -7.57 5.46 -1.25
CA LEU A 39 -6.70 6.65 -1.16
C LEU A 39 -5.93 6.72 0.16
N CYS A 40 -6.58 6.44 1.29
CA CYS A 40 -5.89 6.35 2.59
C CYS A 40 -4.79 5.28 2.54
N HIS A 41 -5.12 4.12 1.97
CA HIS A 41 -4.17 3.03 1.82
C HIS A 41 -3.02 3.39 0.88
N PHE A 42 -3.31 4.05 -0.25
CA PHE A 42 -2.32 4.52 -1.22
C PHE A 42 -1.24 5.40 -0.57
N ILE A 43 -1.63 6.37 0.26
CA ILE A 43 -0.68 7.21 1.01
C ILE A 43 0.20 6.38 1.94
N ARG A 44 -0.36 5.38 2.62
CA ARG A 44 0.40 4.49 3.49
C ARG A 44 1.39 3.65 2.69
N VAL A 45 0.97 2.97 1.63
CA VAL A 45 1.85 2.05 0.87
C VAL A 45 2.89 2.75 0.02
N THR A 46 2.68 4.03 -0.30
CA THR A 46 3.67 4.88 -0.95
C THR A 46 4.61 5.60 0.03
N GLY A 47 4.41 5.42 1.33
CA GLY A 47 5.21 6.06 2.39
C GLY A 47 5.05 7.58 2.47
N GLN A 48 3.90 8.11 2.04
CA GLN A 48 3.67 9.55 1.98
C GLN A 48 2.98 10.11 3.24
N VAL A 49 2.86 9.33 4.32
CA VAL A 49 2.11 9.70 5.52
C VAL A 49 2.61 11.02 6.11
N TYR A 50 3.93 11.21 6.21
CA TYR A 50 4.52 12.44 6.74
C TYR A 50 4.37 13.65 5.81
N ARG A 51 4.48 13.46 4.49
CA ARG A 51 4.21 14.53 3.52
C ARG A 51 2.74 14.96 3.54
N PHE A 52 1.84 13.99 3.75
CA PHE A 52 0.43 14.26 3.95
C PHE A 52 0.17 14.96 5.28
N GLU A 53 0.90 14.60 6.35
CA GLU A 53 0.87 15.31 7.63
C GLU A 53 1.21 16.78 7.48
N ASP A 54 2.26 17.10 6.71
CA ASP A 54 2.66 18.48 6.45
C ASP A 54 1.58 19.24 5.67
N ALA A 55 0.93 18.59 4.70
CA ALA A 55 -0.20 19.16 3.98
C ALA A 55 -1.42 19.40 4.88
N LEU A 56 -1.69 18.48 5.83
CA LEU A 56 -2.73 18.66 6.84
C LEU A 56 -2.42 19.84 7.77
N ALA A 57 -1.17 19.99 8.20
CA ALA A 57 -0.74 21.09 9.06
C ALA A 57 -0.77 22.45 8.36
N ALA A 58 -0.49 22.47 7.06
CA ALA A 58 -0.57 23.67 6.23
C ALA A 58 -2.01 24.10 5.91
N ALA A 59 -2.99 23.19 6.00
CA ALA A 59 -4.39 23.51 5.76
C ALA A 59 -4.98 24.35 6.93
N THR A 60 -5.39 25.59 6.66
CA THR A 60 -5.88 26.51 7.68
C THR A 60 -7.20 26.02 8.32
N PRO A 61 -7.30 25.91 9.66
CA PRO A 61 -8.57 25.62 10.33
C PRO A 61 -9.58 26.75 10.08
N GLY A 62 -10.68 26.44 9.40
CA GLY A 62 -11.78 27.39 9.17
C GLY A 62 -11.80 28.07 7.80
N GLU A 63 -10.80 27.83 6.95
CA GLU A 63 -10.87 28.24 5.55
C GLU A 63 -11.95 27.42 4.84
N PRO A 64 -12.74 28.03 3.93
CA PRO A 64 -13.76 27.29 3.20
C PRO A 64 -13.07 26.18 2.42
N LEU A 65 -13.62 24.97 2.50
CA LEU A 65 -13.13 23.80 1.77
C LEU A 65 -13.46 24.00 0.29
N HIS A 66 -12.64 24.79 -0.39
CA HIS A 66 -12.75 25.05 -1.81
C HIS A 66 -12.10 23.89 -2.56
N LEU A 67 -12.89 22.87 -2.86
CA LEU A 67 -12.56 21.89 -3.90
C LEU A 67 -12.79 22.48 -5.33
N GLY A 68 -12.91 23.80 -5.45
CA GLY A 68 -13.42 24.50 -6.63
C GLY A 68 -12.38 24.76 -7.72
N ALA A 69 -12.76 24.41 -8.96
CA ALA A 69 -12.11 24.68 -10.26
C ALA A 69 -10.71 24.09 -10.52
N HIS A 70 -9.93 23.74 -9.50
CA HIS A 70 -8.49 23.45 -9.66
C HIS A 70 -8.06 21.99 -9.49
N LEU A 71 -8.94 21.05 -9.13
CA LEU A 71 -8.50 19.66 -8.95
C LEU A 71 -8.08 18.97 -10.27
N GLY A 72 -8.17 19.64 -11.41
CA GLY A 72 -7.85 19.04 -12.72
C GLY A 72 -8.61 17.75 -12.98
N LEU A 73 -9.75 17.56 -12.29
CA LEU A 73 -10.47 16.30 -12.27
C LEU A 73 -11.15 16.11 -13.60
N GLN A 74 -10.85 14.98 -14.23
CA GLN A 74 -11.62 14.52 -15.37
C GLN A 74 -13.09 14.43 -14.95
N GLU A 75 -13.98 15.01 -15.76
CA GLU A 75 -15.42 14.97 -15.49
C GLU A 75 -15.87 13.51 -15.33
N GLY A 76 -16.58 13.23 -14.23
CA GLY A 76 -17.09 11.88 -13.93
C GLY A 76 -16.09 10.91 -13.29
N SER A 77 -14.86 11.34 -13.00
CA SER A 77 -13.86 10.55 -12.25
C SER A 77 -14.33 10.18 -10.84
N PHE A 78 -13.71 9.15 -10.24
CA PHE A 78 -14.03 8.78 -8.86
C PHE A 78 -13.68 9.90 -7.89
N ALA A 79 -12.55 10.58 -8.11
CA ALA A 79 -12.13 11.70 -7.28
C ALA A 79 -13.14 12.86 -7.28
N GLN A 80 -13.73 13.22 -8.43
CA GLN A 80 -14.78 14.25 -8.46
C GLN A 80 -16.00 13.83 -7.66
N ARG A 81 -16.50 12.63 -7.91
CA ARG A 81 -17.72 12.13 -7.24
C ARG A 81 -17.50 11.96 -5.74
N ALA A 82 -16.29 11.55 -5.32
CA ALA A 82 -15.91 11.46 -3.92
C ALA A 82 -15.81 12.84 -3.26
N ALA A 83 -15.24 13.83 -3.95
CA ALA A 83 -15.22 15.22 -3.49
C ALA A 83 -16.64 15.78 -3.28
N GLU A 84 -17.54 15.55 -4.23
CA GLU A 84 -18.95 15.95 -4.14
C GLU A 84 -19.67 15.26 -2.96
N LEU A 85 -19.45 13.96 -2.76
CA LEU A 85 -19.96 13.21 -1.61
C LEU A 85 -19.52 13.84 -0.29
N LEU A 86 -18.21 14.12 -0.15
CA LEU A 86 -17.64 14.70 1.07
C LEU A 86 -18.15 16.13 1.32
N LEU A 87 -18.22 16.97 0.29
CA LEU A 87 -18.76 18.34 0.40
C LEU A 87 -20.21 18.34 0.87
N ARG A 88 -21.05 17.44 0.35
CA ARG A 88 -22.44 17.31 0.82
C ARG A 88 -22.50 16.96 2.31
N ARG A 89 -21.55 16.18 2.81
CA ARG A 89 -21.46 15.78 4.23
C ARG A 89 -20.92 16.90 5.12
N VAL A 90 -20.07 17.80 4.61
CA VAL A 90 -19.59 19.00 5.37
C VAL A 90 -20.75 19.83 5.88
N TYR A 91 -21.80 20.01 5.07
CA TYR A 91 -22.97 20.83 5.44
C TYR A 91 -23.99 20.10 6.33
N THR A 92 -23.71 18.87 6.76
CA THR A 92 -24.57 18.09 7.66
C THR A 92 -24.09 18.25 9.11
N PRO A 93 -24.86 18.92 10.00
CA PRO A 93 -24.39 19.27 11.36
C PRO A 93 -24.11 18.08 12.28
N ALA A 94 -24.72 16.92 12.01
CA ALA A 94 -24.56 15.70 12.81
C ALA A 94 -23.31 14.88 12.47
N GLU A 95 -22.63 15.19 11.36
CA GLU A 95 -21.48 14.43 10.89
C GLU A 95 -20.17 14.90 11.55
N PRO A 96 -19.23 13.99 11.84
CA PRO A 96 -17.93 14.34 12.38
C PRO A 96 -17.13 15.11 11.33
N GLN A 97 -16.92 16.40 11.59
CA GLN A 97 -16.30 17.32 10.63
C GLN A 97 -14.81 17.05 10.38
N GLN A 98 -14.12 16.45 11.34
CA GLN A 98 -12.68 16.22 11.26
C GLN A 98 -12.28 15.15 10.22
N PRO A 99 -12.86 13.93 10.21
CA PRO A 99 -12.61 12.95 9.14
C PRO A 99 -12.95 13.47 7.75
N ILE A 100 -14.06 14.22 7.61
CA ILE A 100 -14.47 14.78 6.32
C ILE A 100 -13.43 15.78 5.81
N ARG A 101 -12.95 16.69 6.67
CA ARG A 101 -11.88 17.63 6.34
C ARG A 101 -10.60 16.91 5.93
N LEU A 102 -10.20 15.88 6.66
CA LEU A 102 -9.01 15.09 6.33
C LEU A 102 -9.12 14.47 4.93
N LEU A 103 -10.24 13.85 4.61
CA LEU A 103 -10.45 13.21 3.31
C LEU A 103 -10.49 14.22 2.15
N ILE A 104 -11.02 15.42 2.39
CA ILE A 104 -10.96 16.52 1.43
C ILE A 104 -9.50 16.97 1.23
N THR A 105 -8.74 17.14 2.32
CA THR A 105 -7.31 17.48 2.22
C THR A 105 -6.52 16.37 1.52
N LEU A 106 -6.88 15.10 1.69
CA LEU A 106 -6.26 13.98 0.99
C LEU A 106 -6.47 14.06 -0.52
N LEU A 107 -7.69 14.30 -0.97
CA LEU A 107 -7.99 14.52 -2.39
C LEU A 107 -7.22 15.70 -2.96
N HIS A 108 -7.16 16.81 -2.21
CA HIS A 108 -6.40 17.99 -2.59
C HIS A 108 -4.89 17.69 -2.68
N PHE A 109 -4.32 17.01 -1.68
CA PHE A 109 -2.91 16.62 -1.66
C PHE A 109 -2.54 15.76 -2.88
N LEU A 110 -3.36 14.74 -3.19
CA LEU A 110 -3.13 13.89 -4.36
C LEU A 110 -3.28 14.66 -5.66
N SER A 111 -4.19 15.64 -5.72
CA SER A 111 -4.33 16.53 -6.89
C SER A 111 -3.10 17.40 -7.09
N GLU A 112 -2.69 18.13 -6.05
CA GLU A 112 -1.55 19.06 -6.09
C GLU A 112 -0.23 18.33 -6.40
N THR A 113 -0.11 17.07 -5.97
CA THR A 113 1.05 16.23 -6.27
C THR A 113 0.95 15.48 -7.60
N GLY A 114 -0.17 15.61 -8.33
CA GLY A 114 -0.39 14.97 -9.63
C GLY A 114 -0.59 13.45 -9.56
N GLN A 115 -0.97 12.91 -8.40
CA GLN A 115 -1.04 11.47 -8.12
C GLN A 115 -2.46 10.88 -8.17
N LEU A 116 -3.48 11.68 -8.51
CA LEU A 116 -4.86 11.20 -8.60
C LEU A 116 -5.04 10.06 -9.60
N GLY A 117 -4.34 10.10 -10.74
CA GLY A 117 -4.36 9.03 -11.73
C GLY A 117 -3.77 7.73 -11.18
N ASP A 118 -2.59 7.79 -10.56
CA ASP A 118 -1.95 6.63 -9.93
C ASP A 118 -2.80 6.05 -8.79
N ALA A 119 -3.46 6.91 -8.02
CA ALA A 119 -4.31 6.48 -6.91
C ALA A 119 -5.64 5.88 -7.39
N GLU A 120 -6.18 6.36 -8.51
CA GLU A 120 -7.36 5.76 -9.15
C GLU A 120 -7.02 4.43 -9.83
N ASP A 121 -5.89 4.33 -10.52
CA ASP A 121 -5.37 3.06 -11.05
C ASP A 121 -5.15 2.04 -9.92
N PHE A 122 -4.57 2.49 -8.80
CA PHE A 122 -4.46 1.68 -7.60
C PHE A 122 -5.83 1.21 -7.12
N PHE A 123 -6.82 2.09 -6.99
CA PHE A 123 -8.16 1.66 -6.58
C PHE A 123 -8.75 0.59 -7.50
N LEU A 124 -8.65 0.78 -8.82
CA LEU A 124 -9.22 -0.13 -9.81
C LEU A 124 -8.51 -1.49 -9.86
N HIS A 125 -7.20 -1.53 -9.59
CA HIS A 125 -6.37 -2.72 -9.80
C HIS A 125 -5.67 -3.26 -8.55
N HIS A 126 -5.84 -2.67 -7.35
CA HIS A 126 -5.04 -3.05 -6.16
C HIS A 126 -5.22 -4.50 -5.71
N LEU A 127 -6.39 -5.11 -5.92
CA LEU A 127 -6.61 -6.53 -5.60
C LEU A 127 -5.89 -7.47 -6.58
N GLU A 128 -5.51 -6.95 -7.74
CA GLU A 128 -4.78 -7.66 -8.81
C GLU A 128 -3.33 -7.16 -8.92
N ALA A 129 -2.85 -6.41 -7.92
CA ALA A 129 -1.50 -5.87 -7.88
C ALA A 129 -0.69 -6.54 -6.76
N PRO A 130 0.62 -6.75 -6.97
CA PRO A 130 1.46 -7.22 -5.88
C PRO A 130 1.60 -6.15 -4.79
N PRO A 131 2.07 -6.53 -3.58
CA PRO A 131 2.45 -5.59 -2.54
C PRO A 131 3.35 -4.49 -3.12
N MET A 132 2.96 -3.23 -2.88
CA MET A 132 3.60 -2.10 -3.54
C MET A 132 4.98 -1.82 -2.95
N ALA A 133 6.04 -2.05 -3.73
CA ALA A 133 7.39 -1.59 -3.42
C ALA A 133 7.71 -0.26 -4.12
N ILE A 134 8.26 0.70 -3.38
CA ILE A 134 8.55 2.06 -3.87
C ILE A 134 9.94 2.19 -4.50
N ALA A 135 10.85 1.29 -4.14
CA ALA A 135 12.24 1.33 -4.57
C ALA A 135 12.84 -0.08 -4.57
N GLN A 136 14.00 -0.20 -5.21
CA GLN A 136 14.75 -1.44 -5.25
C GLN A 136 16.25 -1.19 -5.07
N PHE A 137 16.92 -2.15 -4.44
CA PHE A 137 18.34 -2.11 -4.13
C PHE A 137 18.96 -3.49 -4.36
N ARG A 138 20.27 -3.52 -4.64
CA ARG A 138 21.02 -4.77 -4.81
C ARG A 138 21.46 -5.35 -3.48
N SER A 139 21.69 -4.51 -2.48
CA SER A 139 22.18 -4.92 -1.17
C SER A 139 21.54 -4.11 -0.04
N LEU A 140 21.67 -4.65 1.18
CA LEU A 140 21.27 -3.99 2.40
C LEU A 140 22.03 -2.67 2.60
N GLU A 141 23.34 -2.68 2.35
CA GLU A 141 24.20 -1.51 2.49
C GLU A 141 23.77 -0.37 1.56
N GLU A 142 23.37 -0.69 0.31
CA GLU A 142 22.86 0.29 -0.64
C GLU A 142 21.53 0.90 -0.16
N ALA A 143 20.61 0.06 0.31
CA ALA A 143 19.32 0.51 0.84
C ALA A 143 19.48 1.40 2.09
N GLU A 144 20.34 0.99 3.04
CA GLU A 144 20.65 1.79 4.22
C GLU A 144 21.36 3.09 3.88
N GLY A 145 22.28 3.06 2.92
CA GLY A 145 23.00 4.23 2.43
C GLY A 145 22.04 5.26 1.82
N TRP A 146 21.13 4.80 0.95
CA TRP A 146 20.06 5.64 0.40
C TRP A 146 19.21 6.24 1.52
N LEU A 147 18.76 5.41 2.45
CA LEU A 147 17.90 5.83 3.55
C LEU A 147 18.54 6.90 4.46
N LYS A 148 19.83 6.76 4.75
CA LYS A 148 20.58 7.76 5.54
C LYS A 148 20.71 9.09 4.79
N GLY A 149 20.76 9.05 3.46
CA GLY A 149 20.91 10.23 2.61
C GLY A 149 19.60 10.99 2.34
N VAL A 150 18.43 10.37 2.53
CA VAL A 150 17.14 11.03 2.32
C VAL A 150 16.76 11.88 3.55
N ALA A 151 16.45 13.15 3.31
CA ALA A 151 16.10 14.11 4.36
C ALA A 151 14.72 13.83 4.99
N ASP A 152 13.72 13.48 4.16
CA ASP A 152 12.37 13.10 4.59
C ASP A 152 12.05 11.70 4.03
N PRO A 153 12.43 10.62 4.76
CA PRO A 153 12.25 9.26 4.29
C PRO A 153 10.78 8.86 4.18
N PRO A 154 10.37 8.16 3.11
CA PRO A 154 8.98 7.74 2.92
C PRO A 154 8.59 6.68 3.95
N SER A 155 7.57 6.84 4.80
CA SER A 155 7.25 5.89 5.88
C SER A 155 5.74 5.66 6.08
N PRO A 156 5.32 4.41 6.36
CA PRO A 156 6.04 3.17 6.12
C PRO A 156 6.13 2.91 4.61
N ALA A 157 7.12 2.18 4.13
CA ALA A 157 7.18 1.84 2.70
C ALA A 157 7.88 0.51 2.46
N TYR A 158 7.40 -0.28 1.50
CA TYR A 158 8.12 -1.46 1.06
C TYR A 158 9.19 -1.11 0.03
N ILE A 159 10.33 -1.78 0.13
CA ILE A 159 11.39 -1.78 -0.86
C ILE A 159 11.76 -3.22 -1.20
N LEU A 160 12.38 -3.42 -2.36
CA LEU A 160 12.98 -4.70 -2.71
C LEU A 160 14.49 -4.66 -2.49
N ILE A 161 15.03 -5.66 -1.80
CA ILE A 161 16.48 -5.92 -1.75
C ILE A 161 16.70 -7.28 -2.42
N GLY A 162 17.35 -7.27 -3.59
CA GLY A 162 17.29 -8.43 -4.47
C GLY A 162 15.85 -8.71 -4.90
N ASP A 163 15.29 -9.86 -4.51
CA ASP A 163 13.88 -10.22 -4.72
C ASP A 163 13.02 -10.10 -3.46
N GLU A 164 13.63 -9.79 -2.32
CA GLU A 164 12.96 -9.88 -1.04
C GLU A 164 12.38 -8.54 -0.61
N TYR A 165 11.21 -8.58 0.03
CA TYR A 165 10.57 -7.40 0.57
C TYR A 165 11.18 -7.02 1.90
N TYR A 166 11.46 -5.73 2.03
CA TYR A 166 11.81 -5.10 3.29
C TYR A 166 10.85 -3.93 3.53
N GLN A 167 10.40 -3.78 4.77
CA GLN A 167 9.65 -2.61 5.16
C GLN A 167 10.59 -1.61 5.80
N PHE A 168 10.54 -0.40 5.27
CA PHE A 168 11.18 0.76 5.84
C PHE A 168 10.25 1.45 6.84
N TRP A 169 10.82 1.91 7.95
CA TRP A 169 10.15 2.73 8.95
C TRP A 169 10.99 3.95 9.30
N TYR A 170 10.30 5.08 9.48
CA TYR A 170 10.86 6.35 9.95
C TYR A 170 10.04 6.85 11.12
N ARG A 171 10.71 7.41 12.12
CA ARG A 171 10.10 8.20 13.19
C ARG A 171 10.66 9.62 13.12
N ARG A 172 9.78 10.58 12.89
CA ARG A 172 10.14 11.98 12.68
C ARG A 172 10.63 12.64 13.98
N GLU A 173 10.11 12.24 15.13
CA GLU A 173 10.32 12.88 16.43
C GLU A 173 11.79 12.83 16.89
N ASP A 174 12.45 11.69 16.66
CA ASP A 174 13.85 11.44 17.03
C ASP A 174 14.74 11.18 15.80
N GLN A 175 14.17 11.31 14.60
CA GLN A 175 14.81 11.02 13.32
C GLN A 175 15.37 9.59 13.21
N THR A 176 14.85 8.66 14.02
CA THR A 176 15.23 7.26 13.93
C THR A 176 14.61 6.62 12.69
N ARG A 177 15.39 5.76 12.05
CA ARG A 177 15.03 5.15 10.78
C ARG A 177 15.64 3.77 10.71
N GLY A 178 14.93 2.85 10.09
CA GLY A 178 15.42 1.49 9.95
C GLY A 178 14.61 0.72 8.92
N LEU A 179 15.05 -0.51 8.70
CA LEU A 179 14.41 -1.44 7.81
C LEU A 179 14.42 -2.82 8.46
N TYR A 180 13.40 -3.60 8.17
CA TYR A 180 13.35 -5.01 8.52
C TYR A 180 12.79 -5.80 7.36
N ARG A 181 13.18 -7.08 7.30
CA ARG A 181 12.63 -7.99 6.30
C ARG A 181 11.18 -8.29 6.64
N ASP A 182 10.31 -8.21 5.64
CA ASP A 182 8.89 -8.54 5.79
C ASP A 182 8.48 -9.59 4.74
N TYR A 183 7.34 -10.22 4.95
CA TYR A 183 6.88 -11.38 4.18
C TYR A 183 5.52 -11.17 3.50
N PRO A 184 5.22 -10.00 2.88
CA PRO A 184 3.89 -9.72 2.33
C PRO A 184 3.49 -10.67 1.20
N ILE A 185 4.47 -11.19 0.44
CA ILE A 185 4.22 -12.21 -0.60
C ILE A 185 4.04 -13.61 -0.03
N ALA A 186 4.55 -13.91 1.16
CA ALA A 186 4.57 -15.30 1.62
C ALA A 186 3.20 -15.82 2.03
N ALA A 187 2.34 -14.96 2.61
CA ALA A 187 0.93 -15.29 2.85
C ALA A 187 0.17 -15.51 1.54
N GLU A 188 0.41 -14.67 0.53
CA GLU A 188 -0.18 -14.82 -0.80
C GLU A 188 0.29 -16.13 -1.46
N LEU A 189 1.58 -16.44 -1.35
CA LEU A 189 2.14 -17.68 -1.87
C LEU A 189 1.54 -18.92 -1.18
N GLU A 190 1.33 -18.89 0.13
CA GLU A 190 0.64 -19.94 0.88
C GLU A 190 -0.78 -20.16 0.33
N ALA A 191 -1.54 -19.08 0.10
CA ALA A 191 -2.87 -19.15 -0.49
C ALA A 191 -2.85 -19.69 -1.93
N LEU A 192 -1.94 -19.20 -2.78
CA LEU A 192 -1.81 -19.64 -4.18
C LEU A 192 -1.39 -21.10 -4.31
N THR A 193 -0.58 -21.60 -3.37
CA THR A 193 -0.08 -22.99 -3.39
C THR A 193 -1.02 -23.97 -2.68
N ALA A 194 -2.03 -23.49 -1.95
CA ALA A 194 -3.03 -24.36 -1.32
C ALA A 194 -3.81 -25.23 -2.33
N GLY A 195 -4.01 -24.72 -3.55
CA GLY A 195 -4.61 -25.45 -4.67
C GLY A 195 -3.63 -26.33 -5.47
N GLY A 196 -2.35 -26.33 -5.09
CA GLY A 196 -1.26 -26.93 -5.85
C GLY A 196 -0.65 -25.98 -6.89
N ILE A 197 0.60 -26.23 -7.25
CA ILE A 197 1.30 -25.48 -8.30
C ILE A 197 0.74 -25.93 -9.67
N PRO A 198 0.46 -24.99 -10.60
CA PRO A 198 -0.04 -25.35 -11.93
C PRO A 198 0.86 -26.37 -12.65
N PRO A 199 0.30 -27.43 -13.27
CA PRO A 199 1.07 -28.54 -13.84
C PRO A 199 1.88 -28.14 -15.09
N HIS A 200 1.48 -27.07 -15.78
CA HIS A 200 2.14 -26.57 -16.99
C HIS A 200 2.87 -25.25 -16.74
N THR A 201 3.61 -25.20 -15.64
CA THR A 201 4.45 -24.06 -15.27
C THR A 201 5.61 -23.92 -16.28
N PRO A 202 5.83 -22.73 -16.89
CA PRO A 202 6.99 -22.46 -17.74
C PRO A 202 8.29 -22.85 -17.03
N SER A 203 9.19 -23.58 -17.71
CA SER A 203 10.40 -24.14 -17.12
C SER A 203 11.65 -23.66 -17.86
N PHE A 204 12.66 -23.28 -17.10
CA PHE A 204 13.92 -22.70 -17.57
C PHE A 204 15.10 -23.41 -16.93
N ALA A 205 16.22 -23.50 -17.63
CA ALA A 205 17.43 -24.10 -17.07
C ALA A 205 18.12 -23.15 -16.11
N THR A 206 18.03 -21.85 -16.38
CA THR A 206 18.71 -20.81 -15.59
C THR A 206 17.80 -19.65 -15.25
N ARG A 207 18.16 -18.92 -14.18
CA ARG A 207 17.46 -17.72 -13.76
C ARG A 207 17.47 -16.60 -14.82
N PRO A 208 18.59 -16.27 -15.48
CA PRO A 208 18.61 -15.28 -16.56
C PRO A 208 17.64 -15.60 -17.71
N GLU A 209 17.51 -16.87 -18.11
CA GLU A 209 16.53 -17.30 -19.12
C GLU A 209 15.10 -16.99 -18.69
N ALA A 210 14.76 -17.30 -17.44
CA ALA A 210 13.43 -17.01 -16.89
C ALA A 210 13.15 -15.50 -16.85
N GLU A 211 14.13 -14.70 -16.43
CA GLU A 211 14.01 -13.23 -16.38
C GLU A 211 13.84 -12.62 -17.78
N ASP A 212 14.57 -13.11 -18.78
CA ASP A 212 14.41 -12.68 -20.17
C ASP A 212 13.05 -13.07 -20.76
N TRP A 213 12.53 -14.24 -20.39
CA TRP A 213 11.18 -14.63 -20.78
C TRP A 213 10.11 -13.74 -20.13
N LEU A 214 10.24 -13.45 -18.83
CA LEU A 214 9.31 -12.62 -18.07
C LEU A 214 9.24 -11.16 -18.58
N LYS A 215 10.34 -10.62 -19.12
CA LYS A 215 10.32 -9.28 -19.77
C LYS A 215 9.31 -9.20 -20.92
N ASN A 216 9.13 -10.30 -21.64
CA ASN A 216 8.25 -10.38 -22.82
C ASN A 216 6.88 -11.01 -22.52
N HIS A 217 6.71 -11.57 -21.32
CA HIS A 217 5.48 -12.21 -20.85
C HIS A 217 5.12 -11.67 -19.46
N PRO A 218 4.82 -10.36 -19.34
CA PRO A 218 4.55 -9.75 -18.05
C PRO A 218 3.35 -10.40 -17.39
N THR A 219 3.50 -10.78 -16.11
CA THR A 219 2.48 -11.46 -15.33
C THR A 219 1.47 -10.46 -14.78
N GLN A 220 0.23 -10.90 -14.53
CA GLN A 220 -0.79 -10.08 -13.86
C GLN A 220 -1.42 -10.87 -12.71
N PRO A 221 -1.15 -10.51 -11.44
CA PRO A 221 0.11 -9.97 -10.90
C PRO A 221 1.23 -11.02 -10.79
N TYR A 222 0.87 -12.31 -10.79
CA TYR A 222 1.77 -13.41 -10.47
C TYR A 222 1.85 -14.45 -11.59
N THR A 223 2.97 -15.16 -11.69
CA THR A 223 3.01 -16.44 -12.40
C THR A 223 3.97 -17.39 -11.72
N PHE A 224 3.66 -18.69 -11.78
CA PHE A 224 4.63 -19.69 -11.39
C PHE A 224 5.61 -19.92 -12.55
N VAL A 225 6.88 -20.10 -12.22
CA VAL A 225 7.92 -20.58 -13.14
C VAL A 225 8.73 -21.67 -12.45
N SER A 226 9.35 -22.53 -13.25
CA SER A 226 10.34 -23.49 -12.77
C SER A 226 11.72 -23.09 -13.27
N ILE A 227 12.70 -23.08 -12.38
CA ILE A 227 14.09 -22.74 -12.70
C ILE A 227 14.95 -23.86 -12.15
N ALA A 228 15.71 -24.52 -13.02
CA ALA A 228 16.56 -25.67 -12.66
C ALA A 228 15.81 -26.78 -11.89
N GLY A 229 14.51 -26.97 -12.18
CA GLY A 229 13.66 -27.99 -11.53
C GLY A 229 13.02 -27.55 -10.20
N GLU A 230 13.34 -26.35 -9.70
CA GLU A 230 12.70 -25.78 -8.51
C GLU A 230 11.59 -24.79 -8.90
N HIS A 231 10.60 -24.57 -8.02
CA HIS A 231 9.46 -23.68 -8.28
C HIS A 231 9.68 -22.29 -7.70
N TYR A 232 9.34 -21.28 -8.49
CA TYR A 232 9.40 -19.87 -8.12
C TYR A 232 8.07 -19.20 -8.44
N LEU A 233 7.67 -18.25 -7.59
CA LEU A 233 6.62 -17.29 -7.88
C LEU A 233 7.27 -16.03 -8.44
N ALA A 234 7.01 -15.72 -9.70
CA ALA A 234 7.38 -14.45 -10.31
C ALA A 234 6.30 -13.41 -9.99
N VAL A 235 6.73 -12.25 -9.51
CA VAL A 235 5.87 -11.14 -9.13
C VAL A 235 6.20 -9.95 -10.03
N ASN A 236 5.23 -9.42 -10.77
CA ASN A 236 5.43 -8.29 -11.68
C ASN A 236 5.26 -6.94 -10.98
N HIS A 237 6.37 -6.24 -10.78
CA HIS A 237 6.41 -4.90 -10.22
C HIS A 237 6.39 -3.87 -11.35
N GLN A 238 5.20 -3.56 -11.86
CA GLN A 238 5.05 -2.67 -13.03
C GLN A 238 5.75 -1.31 -12.83
N ARG A 239 5.59 -0.69 -11.64
CA ARG A 239 6.22 0.61 -11.31
C ARG A 239 7.75 0.54 -11.31
N LEU A 240 8.30 -0.58 -10.85
CA LEU A 240 9.75 -0.83 -10.83
C LEU A 240 10.27 -1.43 -12.14
N LYS A 241 9.38 -1.70 -13.11
CA LYS A 241 9.65 -2.29 -14.42
C LYS A 241 10.47 -3.58 -14.33
N ARG A 242 10.12 -4.45 -13.38
CA ARG A 242 10.83 -5.72 -13.15
C ARG A 242 9.93 -6.81 -12.62
N HIS A 243 10.48 -8.02 -12.59
CA HIS A 243 9.94 -9.12 -11.81
C HIS A 243 10.84 -9.39 -10.59
N SER A 244 10.25 -9.85 -9.48
CA SER A 244 10.98 -10.54 -8.41
C SER A 244 10.66 -12.02 -8.46
N LEU A 245 11.64 -12.87 -8.13
CA LEU A 245 11.53 -14.32 -8.14
C LEU A 245 11.61 -14.87 -6.71
N HIS A 246 10.49 -15.37 -6.20
CA HIS A 246 10.41 -15.92 -4.86
C HIS A 246 10.44 -17.44 -4.90
N HIS A 247 11.48 -18.07 -4.37
CA HIS A 247 11.57 -19.52 -4.30
C HIS A 247 10.46 -20.08 -3.40
N VAL A 248 9.60 -20.93 -3.95
CA VAL A 248 8.35 -21.34 -3.29
C VAL A 248 8.63 -22.07 -1.98
N ALA A 249 9.50 -23.08 -2.00
CA ALA A 249 9.77 -23.89 -0.81
C ALA A 249 10.46 -23.08 0.30
N SER A 250 11.43 -22.22 -0.06
CA SER A 250 12.13 -21.39 0.92
C SER A 250 11.22 -20.32 1.52
N ALA A 251 10.39 -19.66 0.70
CA ALA A 251 9.49 -18.62 1.17
C ALA A 251 8.43 -19.17 2.14
N LEU A 252 7.81 -20.32 1.82
CA LEU A 252 6.85 -20.97 2.71
C LEU A 252 7.49 -21.44 4.02
N LYS A 253 8.72 -21.96 3.97
CA LYS A 253 9.45 -22.34 5.18
C LYS A 253 9.70 -21.13 6.10
N LEU A 254 10.21 -20.04 5.54
CA LEU A 254 10.48 -18.81 6.29
C LEU A 254 9.19 -18.20 6.87
N TRP A 255 8.10 -18.27 6.11
CA TRP A 255 6.79 -17.82 6.58
C TRP A 255 6.29 -18.60 7.80
N GLU A 256 6.43 -19.93 7.76
CA GLU A 256 6.08 -20.78 8.88
C GLU A 256 6.96 -20.50 10.12
N GLU A 257 8.25 -20.28 9.94
CA GLU A 257 9.16 -19.88 11.01
C GLU A 257 8.77 -18.54 11.63
N HIS A 258 8.38 -17.57 10.79
CA HIS A 258 7.91 -16.25 11.20
C HIS A 258 6.59 -16.33 11.99
N LYS A 259 5.58 -17.06 11.49
CA LYS A 259 4.31 -17.31 12.21
C LYS A 259 4.58 -17.87 13.62
N ARG A 260 5.44 -18.88 13.74
CA ARG A 260 5.81 -19.47 15.03
C ARG A 260 6.56 -18.51 15.95
N ALA A 261 7.33 -17.57 15.41
CA ALA A 261 8.02 -16.55 16.20
C ALA A 261 7.01 -15.56 16.79
N LEU A 262 6.08 -15.08 15.97
CA LEU A 262 4.97 -14.21 16.43
C LEU A 262 4.11 -14.89 17.50
N GLU A 263 3.80 -16.18 17.34
CA GLU A 263 3.06 -16.96 18.35
C GLU A 263 3.83 -17.05 19.68
N ARG A 264 5.15 -17.25 19.63
CA ARG A 264 6.01 -17.28 20.83
C ARG A 264 6.07 -15.93 21.54
N GLU A 265 6.13 -14.84 20.79
CA GLU A 265 6.14 -13.47 21.33
C GLU A 265 4.77 -13.11 21.92
N SER A 266 3.68 -13.46 21.25
CA SER A 266 2.31 -13.24 21.74
C SER A 266 1.93 -14.12 22.95
N GLY A 267 2.60 -15.26 23.13
CA GLY A 267 2.45 -16.17 24.28
C GLY A 267 3.31 -15.84 25.50
N SER A 268 4.26 -14.89 25.43
CA SER A 268 4.93 -14.29 26.58
C SER A 268 4.21 -13.00 27.00
N ALA A 269 3.89 -12.84 28.28
CA ALA A 269 3.38 -11.57 28.82
C ALA A 269 4.32 -10.38 28.48
N PRO A 270 3.81 -9.14 28.37
CA PRO A 270 4.30 -8.16 27.41
C PRO A 270 5.66 -7.57 27.81
N GLY A 271 6.71 -8.04 27.14
CA GLY A 271 7.82 -7.17 26.77
C GLY A 271 7.40 -6.43 25.52
N GLU A 272 7.61 -5.11 25.47
CA GLU A 272 7.17 -4.20 24.41
C GLU A 272 7.22 -4.85 23.01
N PRO A 273 6.10 -4.90 22.27
CA PRO A 273 6.13 -5.34 20.89
C PRO A 273 7.00 -4.35 20.08
N PRO A 274 7.78 -4.82 19.09
CA PRO A 274 8.26 -3.93 18.05
C PRO A 274 7.03 -3.26 17.42
N PHE A 275 7.02 -1.94 17.51
CA PHE A 275 5.96 -1.03 17.13
C PHE A 275 5.20 -1.49 15.86
N ASN A 276 3.95 -1.94 16.05
CA ASN A 276 3.00 -2.28 14.99
C ASN A 276 1.99 -1.13 14.88
N PRO A 277 2.06 -0.27 13.86
CA PRO A 277 1.07 0.80 13.70
C PRO A 277 -0.17 0.23 13.02
N GLN A 278 -1.13 -0.25 13.83
CA GLN A 278 -2.55 -0.22 13.46
C GLN A 278 -3.03 1.23 13.42
#